data_AF-A0A0F9QPZ8-F1
#
_entry.id   AF-A0A0F9QPZ8-F1
#
_cell.length_a   1.000
_cell.length_b   1.000
_cell.length_c   1.000
_cell.angle_alpha   90.00
_cell.angle_beta   90.00
_cell.angle_gamma   90.00
#
_symmetry.space_group_name_H-M   'P 1'
#
loop_
_entity.id
_entity.type
_entity.pdbx_description
1 polymer ?
#
loop_
_entity_poly.entity_id
_entity_poly.type
_entity_poly.pdbx_seq_one_letter_code
_entity_poly.pdbx_strand_id
1 'polypeptide(L)'
;MAALIEITKNDRTEYVTIDDVKYFLPDFDEFSTSEQIRIKNIGERLSKLIKKEGLTEKEYAELDKLQNTTFSNISKGIPEEVQAKLLPGQKQKIVNAYFLAYAEELKKQTTPPIENGSPELSRTSSGSMEEGPKTG
;
A
#
# COMPACT_ATOMS: atom_id res chain seq x y z
N MET A 1 -6.25 -16.11 25.63
CA MET A 1 -5.22 -15.06 25.49
C MET A 1 -5.42 -14.44 24.12
N ALA A 2 -5.51 -13.11 24.03
CA ALA A 2 -5.70 -12.42 22.76
C ALA A 2 -4.31 -12.02 22.24
N ALA A 3 -3.92 -12.53 21.07
CA ALA A 3 -2.71 -12.05 20.40
C ALA A 3 -2.83 -10.53 20.17
N LEU A 4 -1.95 -9.77 20.83
CA LEU A 4 -1.81 -8.34 20.63
C LEU A 4 -1.09 -8.09 19.31
N ILE A 5 -1.86 -7.82 18.26
CA ILE A 5 -1.29 -7.50 16.94
C ILE A 5 -0.93 -6.02 16.91
N GLU A 6 0.33 -5.72 17.15
CA GLU A 6 0.92 -4.43 16.84
C GLU A 6 1.70 -4.54 15.53
N ILE A 7 1.35 -3.69 14.55
CA ILE A 7 2.13 -3.50 13.32
C ILE A 7 2.90 -2.20 13.50
N THR A 8 4.22 -2.31 13.63
CA THR A 8 5.11 -1.15 13.80
C THR A 8 5.94 -0.95 12.54
N LYS A 9 5.96 0.29 12.03
CA LYS A 9 6.70 0.69 10.84
C LYS A 9 8.03 1.34 11.25
N ASN A 10 9.12 0.59 11.18
CA ASN A 10 10.48 1.14 11.27
C ASN A 10 11.20 0.88 9.96
N ASP A 11 11.25 1.90 9.10
CA ASP A 11 12.10 2.08 7.92
C ASP A 11 12.33 0.95 6.88
N ARG A 12 11.68 -0.22 6.99
CA ARG A 12 11.39 -1.14 5.86
C ARG A 12 10.64 -2.40 6.29
N THR A 13 10.90 -2.93 7.48
CA THR A 13 10.39 -4.25 7.85
C THR A 13 9.13 -4.16 8.71
N GLU A 14 8.02 -4.70 8.22
CA GLU A 14 6.82 -4.88 9.02
C GLU A 14 6.98 -6.10 9.92
N TYR A 15 6.61 -5.97 11.19
CA TYR A 15 6.47 -7.12 12.07
C TYR A 15 5.09 -7.16 12.70
N VAL A 16 4.65 -8.36 13.04
CA VAL A 16 3.47 -8.60 13.87
C VAL A 16 3.92 -9.15 15.20
N THR A 17 3.36 -8.63 16.28
CA THR A 17 3.54 -9.23 17.61
C THR A 17 2.42 -10.26 17.83
N ILE A 18 2.77 -11.48 18.24
CA ILE A 18 1.82 -12.55 18.59
C ILE A 18 2.35 -13.18 19.88
N ASP A 19 1.54 -13.18 20.94
CA ASP A 19 1.93 -13.68 22.27
C ASP A 19 3.30 -13.13 22.74
N ASP A 20 3.49 -11.81 22.64
CA ASP A 20 4.72 -11.08 22.98
C ASP A 20 5.97 -11.44 22.15
N VAL A 21 5.82 -12.26 21.11
CA VAL A 21 6.88 -12.60 20.15
C VAL A 21 6.69 -11.79 18.87
N LYS A 22 7.77 -11.15 18.40
CA LYS A 22 7.78 -10.43 17.11
C LYS A 22 8.08 -11.40 15.98
N TYR A 23 7.21 -11.41 14.98
CA TYR A 23 7.41 -12.11 13.73
C TYR A 23 7.52 -11.09 12.60
N PHE A 24 8.65 -11.09 11.91
CA PHE A 24 8.86 -10.23 10.76
C PHE A 24 8.09 -10.78 9.56
N LEU A 25 7.30 -9.92 8.94
CA LEU A 25 6.69 -10.20 7.65
C LEU A 25 7.75 -9.94 6.56
N PRO A 26 7.75 -10.74 5.49
CA PRO A 26 8.66 -10.55 4.37
C PRO A 26 8.37 -9.21 3.67
N ASP A 27 9.43 -8.53 3.27
CA ASP A 27 9.30 -7.32 2.46
C ASP A 27 8.70 -7.70 1.09
N PHE A 28 7.91 -6.81 0.49
CA PHE A 28 7.26 -7.11 -0.79
C PHE A 28 8.27 -7.47 -1.89
N ASP A 29 9.44 -6.84 -1.86
CA ASP A 29 10.52 -7.06 -2.81
C ASP A 29 11.24 -8.42 -2.63
N GLU A 30 11.09 -9.08 -1.48
CA GLU A 30 11.68 -10.40 -1.22
C GLU A 30 10.90 -11.55 -1.90
N PHE A 31 9.66 -11.30 -2.32
CA PHE A 31 8.89 -12.27 -3.08
C PHE A 31 9.43 -12.41 -4.50
N SER A 32 9.32 -13.60 -5.09
CA SER A 32 9.60 -13.76 -6.52
C SER A 32 8.67 -12.85 -7.36
N THR A 33 9.09 -12.42 -8.54
CA THR A 33 8.26 -11.59 -9.43
C THR A 33 6.87 -12.19 -9.68
N SER A 34 6.79 -13.52 -9.80
CA SER A 34 5.51 -14.22 -9.96
C SER A 34 4.63 -14.12 -8.72
N GLU A 35 5.20 -14.21 -7.52
CA GLU A 35 4.49 -14.02 -6.25
C GLU A 35 4.08 -12.56 -6.05
N GLN A 36 4.95 -11.61 -6.36
CA GLN A 36 4.64 -10.18 -6.32
C GLN A 36 3.43 -9.85 -7.19
N ILE A 37 3.39 -10.35 -8.44
CA ILE A 37 2.24 -10.18 -9.35
C ILE A 37 0.96 -10.79 -8.74
N ARG A 38 1.07 -11.98 -8.14
CA ARG A 38 -0.08 -12.65 -7.49
C ARG A 38 -0.59 -11.85 -6.29
N ILE A 39 0.30 -11.44 -5.39
CA ILE A 39 -0.03 -10.65 -4.20
C ILE A 39 -0.66 -9.31 -4.60
N LYS A 40 -0.10 -8.62 -5.60
CA LYS A 40 -0.66 -7.39 -6.17
C LYS A 40 -2.07 -7.60 -6.71
N ASN A 41 -2.28 -8.63 -7.54
CA ASN A 41 -3.60 -8.96 -8.09
C ASN A 41 -4.62 -9.29 -6.99
N ILE A 42 -4.21 -10.00 -5.94
CA ILE A 42 -5.07 -10.28 -4.79
C ILE A 42 -5.41 -8.99 -4.04
N GLY A 43 -4.43 -8.12 -3.80
CA GLY A 43 -4.62 -6.83 -3.12
C GLY A 43 -5.55 -5.88 -3.86
N GLU A 44 -5.38 -5.75 -5.17
CA GLU A 44 -6.28 -4.95 -6.00
C GLU A 44 -7.72 -5.47 -5.97
N ARG A 45 -7.91 -6.80 -6.03
CA ARG A 45 -9.25 -7.42 -5.91
C ARG A 45 -9.84 -7.19 -4.52
N LEU A 46 -9.05 -7.39 -3.48
CA LEU A 46 -9.46 -7.16 -2.09
C LEU A 46 -9.88 -5.70 -1.87
N SER A 47 -9.10 -4.73 -2.38
CA SER A 47 -9.43 -3.30 -2.28
C SER A 47 -10.73 -2.95 -2.98
N LYS A 48 -10.99 -3.54 -4.17
CA LYS A 48 -12.25 -3.36 -4.89
C LYS A 48 -13.44 -3.92 -4.11
N LEU A 49 -13.30 -5.11 -3.51
CA LEU A 49 -14.35 -5.73 -2.71
C LEU A 49 -14.63 -4.94 -1.42
N ILE A 50 -13.60 -4.50 -0.69
CA ILE A 50 -13.78 -3.73 0.56
C ILE A 50 -14.47 -2.38 0.32
N LYS A 51 -14.24 -1.76 -0.84
CA LYS A 51 -14.89 -0.48 -1.21
C LYS A 51 -16.35 -0.63 -1.63
N LYS A 52 -16.85 -1.86 -1.81
CA LYS A 52 -18.23 -2.10 -2.21
C LYS A 52 -19.15 -2.00 -0.99
N GLU A 53 -20.10 -1.07 -1.03
CA GLU A 53 -21.17 -1.02 -0.03
C GLU A 53 -22.12 -2.21 -0.24
N GLY A 54 -22.22 -3.08 0.76
CA GLY A 54 -23.05 -4.29 0.71
C GLY A 54 -22.42 -5.40 -0.14
N LEU A 55 -21.65 -6.27 0.50
CA LEU A 55 -21.14 -7.49 -0.11
C LEU A 55 -22.23 -8.57 -0.14
N THR A 56 -22.33 -9.30 -1.24
CA THR A 56 -23.14 -10.52 -1.30
C THR A 56 -22.46 -11.66 -0.54
N GLU A 57 -23.20 -12.70 -0.15
CA GLU A 57 -22.63 -13.89 0.53
C GLU A 57 -21.48 -14.52 -0.27
N LYS A 58 -21.62 -14.58 -1.61
CA LYS A 58 -20.57 -15.04 -2.51
C LYS A 58 -19.32 -14.16 -2.45
N GLU A 59 -19.50 -12.85 -2.40
CA GLU A 59 -18.39 -11.90 -2.31
C GLU A 59 -17.73 -11.92 -0.93
N TYR A 60 -18.47 -12.21 0.14
CA TYR A 60 -17.89 -12.47 1.46
C TYR A 60 -17.02 -13.72 1.45
N ALA A 61 -17.49 -14.82 0.84
CA ALA A 61 -16.69 -16.03 0.70
C ALA A 61 -15.43 -15.79 -0.18
N GLU A 62 -15.56 -14.99 -1.24
CA GLU A 62 -14.42 -14.59 -2.05
C GLU A 62 -13.43 -13.72 -1.27
N LEU A 63 -13.93 -12.74 -0.50
CA LEU A 63 -13.11 -11.88 0.36
C LEU A 63 -12.32 -12.71 1.38
N ASP A 64 -12.98 -13.65 2.07
CA ASP A 64 -12.34 -14.54 3.04
C ASP A 64 -11.25 -15.40 2.38
N LYS A 65 -11.54 -15.97 1.21
CA LYS A 65 -10.54 -16.74 0.45
C LYS A 65 -9.33 -15.90 0.05
N LEU A 66 -9.56 -14.67 -0.42
CA LEU A 66 -8.49 -13.74 -0.81
C LEU A 66 -7.64 -13.36 0.40
N GLN A 67 -8.25 -13.06 1.55
CA GLN A 67 -7.54 -12.76 2.78
C GLN A 67 -6.71 -13.95 3.28
N ASN A 68 -7.29 -15.16 3.32
CA ASN A 68 -6.58 -16.36 3.74
C ASN A 68 -5.41 -16.70 2.81
N THR A 69 -5.60 -16.53 1.49
CA THR A 69 -4.52 -16.74 0.50
C THR A 69 -3.39 -15.72 0.70
N THR A 70 -3.71 -14.43 0.88
CA THR A 70 -2.68 -13.43 1.18
C THR A 70 -1.97 -13.74 2.47
N PHE A 71 -2.71 -14.02 3.55
CA PHE A 71 -2.15 -14.35 4.85
C PHE A 71 -1.12 -15.46 4.71
N SER A 72 -1.47 -16.58 4.08
CA SER A 72 -0.57 -17.71 3.86
C SER A 72 0.70 -17.36 3.07
N ASN A 73 0.66 -16.36 2.19
CA ASN A 73 1.83 -15.92 1.44
C ASN A 73 2.76 -15.06 2.30
N ILE A 74 2.20 -14.17 3.12
CA ILE A 74 2.97 -13.21 3.94
C ILE A 74 3.34 -13.77 5.32
N SER A 75 2.69 -14.85 5.77
CA SER A 75 2.94 -15.48 7.06
C SER A 75 4.00 -16.58 7.02
N LYS A 76 4.73 -16.77 5.90
CA LYS A 76 5.73 -17.84 5.77
C LYS A 76 6.82 -17.81 6.87
N GLY A 77 7.12 -16.65 7.43
CA GLY A 77 8.04 -16.47 8.57
C GLY A 77 7.43 -16.74 9.95
N ILE A 78 6.12 -16.98 10.03
CA ILE A 78 5.39 -17.29 11.26
C ILE A 78 5.25 -18.81 11.36
N PRO A 79 5.64 -19.47 12.46
CA PRO A 79 5.44 -20.91 12.62
C PRO A 79 3.97 -21.32 12.49
N GLU A 80 3.68 -22.46 11.85
CA GLU A 80 2.30 -22.93 11.61
C GLU A 80 1.48 -23.06 12.90
N GLU A 81 2.12 -23.49 14.00
CA GLU A 81 1.48 -23.58 15.32
C GLU A 81 1.00 -22.22 15.86
N VAL A 82 1.69 -21.14 15.49
CA VAL A 82 1.34 -19.77 15.87
C VAL A 82 0.24 -19.26 14.94
N GLN A 83 0.35 -19.54 13.64
CA GLN A 83 -0.67 -19.21 12.65
C GLN A 83 -2.03 -19.87 12.97
N ALA A 84 -2.00 -21.11 13.50
CA ALA A 84 -3.20 -21.86 13.88
C ALA A 84 -3.93 -21.28 15.10
N LYS A 85 -3.21 -20.59 15.99
CA LYS A 85 -3.78 -19.91 17.17
C LYS A 85 -4.49 -18.60 16.80
N LEU A 86 -4.22 -18.04 15.62
CA LEU A 86 -4.84 -16.79 15.18
C LEU A 86 -6.30 -17.00 14.79
N LEU A 87 -7.17 -16.19 15.39
CA LEU A 87 -8.58 -16.13 15.02
C LEU A 87 -8.75 -15.52 13.61
N PRO A 88 -9.86 -15.78 12.89
CA PRO A 88 -10.10 -15.21 11.57
C PRO A 88 -9.96 -13.68 11.53
N GLY A 89 -10.53 -12.97 12.50
CA GLY A 89 -10.42 -11.51 12.60
C GLY A 89 -8.99 -11.00 12.88
N GLN A 90 -8.13 -11.82 13.46
CA GLN A 90 -6.71 -11.50 13.68
C GLN A 90 -5.90 -11.65 12.38
N LYS A 91 -6.14 -12.73 11.62
CA LYS A 91 -5.54 -12.93 10.29
C LYS A 91 -5.91 -11.79 9.35
N GLN A 92 -7.18 -11.37 9.37
CA GLN A 92 -7.66 -10.23 8.59
C GLN A 92 -6.94 -8.92 8.93
N LYS A 93 -6.69 -8.64 10.23
CA LYS A 93 -5.95 -7.45 10.65
C LYS A 93 -4.52 -7.44 10.12
N ILE A 94 -3.82 -8.57 10.15
CA ILE A 94 -2.47 -8.72 9.62
C ILE A 94 -2.45 -8.44 8.10
N VAL A 95 -3.37 -9.06 7.35
CA VAL A 95 -3.50 -8.86 5.90
C VAL A 95 -3.82 -7.40 5.55
N ASN A 96 -4.75 -6.78 6.27
CA ASN A 96 -5.12 -5.39 6.03
C ASN A 96 -3.96 -4.44 6.29
N ALA A 97 -3.20 -4.66 7.36
CA ALA A 97 -2.05 -3.84 7.70
C ALA A 97 -0.94 -3.94 6.65
N TYR A 98 -0.63 -5.18 6.24
CA TYR A 98 0.33 -5.45 5.17
C TYR A 98 -0.04 -4.71 3.87
N PHE A 99 -1.33 -4.75 3.49
CA PHE A 99 -1.79 -4.02 2.31
C PHE A 99 -1.79 -2.51 2.48
N LEU A 100 -2.05 -1.98 3.68
CA LEU A 100 -2.00 -0.55 3.92
C LEU A 100 -0.57 -0.02 3.77
N ALA A 101 0.43 -0.71 4.31
CA ALA A 101 1.82 -0.35 4.10
C ALA A 101 2.24 -0.44 2.63
N TYR A 102 1.85 -1.52 1.93
CA TYR A 102 2.06 -1.65 0.49
C TYR A 102 1.42 -0.51 -0.33
N ALA A 103 0.17 -0.14 -0.01
CA ALA A 103 -0.55 0.92 -0.71
C ALA A 103 0.08 2.30 -0.50
N GLU A 104 0.66 2.56 0.68
CA GLU A 104 1.45 3.77 0.92
C GLU A 104 2.74 3.80 0.09
N GLU A 105 3.37 2.65 -0.12
CA GLU A 105 4.61 2.55 -0.90
C GLU A 105 4.38 2.72 -2.40
N LEU A 106 3.31 2.14 -2.94
CA LEU A 106 2.89 2.39 -4.31
C LEU A 106 2.61 3.88 -4.57
N LYS A 107 2.01 4.60 -3.62
CA LYS A 107 1.80 6.05 -3.74
C LYS A 107 3.12 6.82 -3.86
N LYS A 108 4.17 6.39 -3.16
CA LYS A 108 5.51 6.98 -3.27
C LYS A 108 6.15 6.72 -4.63
N GLN A 109 5.93 5.55 -5.22
CA GLN A 109 6.44 5.23 -6.56
C GLN A 109 5.63 5.87 -7.71
N THR A 110 4.35 6.16 -7.53
CA THR A 110 3.50 6.81 -8.54
C THR A 110 3.53 8.34 -8.50
N THR A 111 4.28 8.95 -7.58
CA THR A 111 4.55 10.38 -7.67
C THR A 111 5.67 10.54 -8.69
N PRO A 112 5.42 11.07 -9.92
CA PRO A 112 6.52 11.39 -10.80
C PRO A 112 7.47 12.34 -10.05
N PRO A 113 8.80 12.26 -10.25
CA PRO A 113 9.65 13.35 -9.83
C PRO A 113 9.08 14.60 -10.48
N ILE A 114 8.59 15.52 -9.66
CA ILE A 114 8.34 16.88 -10.13
C ILE A 114 9.76 17.42 -10.35
N GLU A 115 10.31 17.14 -11.53
CA GLU A 115 11.34 17.97 -12.11
C GLU A 115 10.67 19.33 -12.25
N ASN A 116 10.86 20.16 -11.23
CA ASN A 116 10.47 21.56 -11.26
C ASN A 116 11.47 22.26 -12.20
N GLY A 117 11.36 21.91 -13.49
CA GLY A 117 11.90 22.70 -14.57
C GLY A 117 11.14 24.01 -14.56
N SER A 118 11.82 25.05 -14.10
CA SER A 118 11.40 26.44 -14.22
C SER A 118 10.77 26.70 -15.58
N PRO A 119 9.53 27.23 -15.66
CA PRO A 119 9.02 27.73 -16.92
C PRO A 119 9.63 29.12 -17.13
N GLU A 120 10.83 29.19 -17.72
CA GLU A 120 11.28 30.44 -18.33
C GLU A 120 10.53 30.63 -19.66
N LEU A 121 9.28 31.06 -19.55
CA LEU A 121 8.50 31.57 -20.66
C LEU A 121 9.06 32.94 -21.06
N SER A 122 10.10 32.92 -21.88
CA SER A 122 10.52 34.06 -22.69
C SER A 122 9.37 34.46 -23.63
N ARG A 123 8.52 35.38 -23.14
CA ARG A 123 7.52 36.07 -23.96
C ARG A 123 8.24 37.07 -24.87
N THR A 124 8.47 36.67 -26.11
CA THR A 124 8.65 37.60 -27.22
C THR A 124 7.27 37.95 -27.80
N SER A 125 6.87 39.23 -27.72
CA SER A 125 6.30 39.98 -28.86
C SER A 125 5.79 41.36 -28.43
N SER A 126 6.50 42.36 -28.94
CA SER A 126 6.09 43.65 -29.51
C SER A 126 4.63 44.12 -29.40
N GLY A 127 4.45 45.41 -29.07
CA GLY A 127 3.38 46.22 -29.66
C GLY A 127 2.77 47.34 -28.82
N SER A 128 3.38 48.54 -28.89
CA SER A 128 2.77 49.88 -29.05
C SER A 128 1.72 50.43 -28.08
N MET A 129 2.04 51.59 -27.46
CA MET A 129 1.30 52.88 -27.44
C MET A 129 2.01 53.80 -26.42
N GLU A 130 2.74 54.83 -26.87
CA GLU A 130 2.31 56.22 -27.04
C GLU A 130 2.08 56.98 -25.72
N GLU A 131 3.01 57.87 -25.36
CA GLU A 131 2.83 59.31 -25.07
C GLU A 131 4.10 59.87 -24.40
N GLY A 132 4.43 61.14 -24.71
CA GLY A 132 5.71 61.82 -24.42
C GLY A 132 5.99 62.17 -22.94
N PRO A 133 6.67 63.29 -22.59
CA PRO A 133 7.26 64.35 -23.42
C PRO A 133 8.76 64.64 -23.10
N LYS A 134 9.29 65.70 -23.75
CA LYS A 134 10.06 66.81 -23.14
C LYS A 134 11.54 66.99 -23.59
N THR A 135 11.72 68.10 -24.32
CA THR A 135 12.80 69.10 -24.27
C THR A 135 14.24 68.73 -24.64
N GLY A 136 14.79 69.52 -25.56
CA GLY A 136 16.22 69.66 -25.84
C GLY A 136 16.43 70.31 -27.20
#